data_AF-A0A2N2G699-F1
#
_entry.id   AF-A0A2N2G699-F1
#
_cell.length_a   1.000
_cell.length_b   1.000
_cell.length_c   1.000
_cell.angle_alpha   90.00
_cell.angle_beta   90.00
_cell.angle_gamma   90.00
#
_symmetry.space_group_name_H-M   'P 1'
#
loop_
_entity.id
_entity.type
_entity.pdbx_description
1 polymer ?
#
loop_
_entity_poly.entity_id
_entity_poly.type
_entity_poly.pdbx_seq_one_letter_code
_entity_poly.pdbx_strand_id
1 'polypeptide(L)'
;MGSFFCRRLLSVFLLVFLLASPAVAQNDVKKTKGVSLDTSHKFVPKQAQAKKKPNEKAQTVKRPSVQELKRKVAEQYNVVAAEVPTELQGKLTCRSAYVMDAKTGKVLYDLSADRPGQPASTIKVLTGLIAIESFTGNEMVRTSAYAANMPASKIYLRKGASYQASDLINAVLLASANDASVALAEKLAGSEQAFARLMTKK
;
A
#
# COMPACT_ATOMS: atom_id res chain seq x y z
N MET A 1 -24.60 30.69 29.66
CA MET A 1 -24.02 31.74 28.78
C MET A 1 -22.64 31.27 28.33
N GLY A 2 -22.45 31.00 27.04
CA GLY A 2 -21.18 30.45 26.55
C GLY A 2 -21.28 29.94 25.12
N SER A 3 -21.62 30.80 24.15
CA SER A 3 -21.65 30.45 22.72
C SER A 3 -21.32 31.62 21.80
N PHE A 4 -20.64 32.66 22.30
CA PHE A 4 -20.37 33.87 21.51
C PHE A 4 -18.93 34.02 20.99
N PHE A 5 -18.02 33.12 21.32
CA PHE A 5 -16.60 33.30 20.95
C PHE A 5 -16.18 32.63 19.62
N CYS A 6 -16.97 31.72 19.05
CA CYS A 6 -16.53 30.93 17.88
C CYS A 6 -17.03 31.45 16.51
N ARG A 7 -17.82 32.54 16.46
CA ARG A 7 -18.36 33.09 15.20
C ARG A 7 -17.66 34.35 14.68
N ARG A 8 -16.78 34.98 15.45
CA ARG A 8 -16.08 36.21 15.02
C ARG A 8 -14.72 36.00 14.35
N LEU A 9 -14.09 34.82 14.48
CA LEU A 9 -12.82 34.55 13.79
C LEU A 9 -12.99 34.10 12.32
N LEU A 10 -14.14 33.52 11.95
CA LEU A 10 -14.36 33.05 10.58
C LEU A 10 -14.72 34.18 9.60
N SER A 11 -15.10 35.36 10.10
CA SER A 11 -15.57 36.47 9.25
C SER A 11 -14.50 37.48 8.86
N VAL A 12 -13.30 37.40 9.46
CA VAL A 12 -12.16 38.29 9.11
C VAL A 12 -11.28 37.69 8.02
N PHE A 13 -11.21 36.35 7.93
CA PHE A 13 -10.42 35.70 6.88
C PHE A 13 -11.10 35.70 5.49
N LEU A 14 -12.43 35.84 5.43
CA LEU A 14 -13.17 35.91 4.18
C LEU A 14 -13.16 37.31 3.53
N LEU A 15 -12.78 38.37 4.28
CA LEU A 15 -12.84 39.76 3.79
C LEU A 15 -11.52 40.26 3.17
N VAL A 16 -10.40 39.54 3.32
CA VAL A 16 -9.09 39.94 2.76
C VAL A 16 -8.88 39.43 1.33
N PHE A 17 -9.70 38.49 0.85
CA PHE A 17 -9.58 37.92 -0.50
C PHE A 17 -10.40 38.63 -1.59
N LEU A 18 -11.17 39.67 -1.23
CA LEU A 18 -12.18 40.28 -2.11
C LEU A 18 -11.81 41.67 -2.69
N LEU A 19 -10.58 42.17 -2.46
CA LEU A 19 -10.20 43.54 -2.89
C LEU A 19 -8.91 43.66 -3.70
N ALA A 20 -8.50 42.62 -4.44
CA ALA A 20 -7.39 42.76 -5.39
C ALA A 20 -7.70 42.06 -6.71
N SER A 21 -8.45 42.74 -7.58
CA SER A 21 -8.32 42.58 -9.02
C SER A 21 -7.62 43.82 -9.58
N PRO A 22 -6.65 43.65 -10.49
CA PRO A 22 -6.57 44.50 -11.65
C PRO A 22 -7.07 43.70 -12.85
N ALA A 23 -8.11 44.25 -13.49
CA ALA A 23 -8.42 43.94 -14.87
C ALA A 23 -7.33 44.48 -15.79
N VAL A 24 -7.34 43.98 -17.04
CA VAL A 24 -6.56 44.38 -18.22
C VAL A 24 -5.36 43.47 -18.54
N ALA A 25 -5.62 42.48 -19.39
CA ALA A 25 -4.93 42.27 -20.67
C ALA A 25 -5.63 41.13 -21.44
N GLN A 26 -6.55 41.50 -22.34
CA GLN A 26 -6.89 40.65 -23.48
C GLN A 26 -5.67 40.66 -24.42
N ASN A 27 -5.12 39.50 -24.77
CA ASN A 27 -4.44 39.28 -26.04
C ASN A 27 -4.32 37.77 -26.34
N ASP A 28 -4.85 37.40 -27.51
CA ASP A 28 -4.47 36.28 -28.39
C ASP A 28 -4.49 34.84 -27.85
N VAL A 29 -5.66 34.21 -27.93
CA VAL A 29 -5.79 32.75 -27.96
C VAL A 29 -5.33 32.23 -29.32
N LYS A 30 -4.03 31.90 -29.45
CA LYS A 30 -3.58 30.96 -30.48
C LYS A 30 -4.01 29.55 -30.08
N LYS A 31 -4.86 28.93 -30.91
CA LYS A 31 -5.21 27.49 -30.86
C LYS A 31 -3.94 26.63 -30.82
N THR A 32 -3.54 26.15 -29.66
CA THR A 32 -2.59 25.04 -29.51
C THR A 32 -3.34 23.72 -29.56
N LYS A 33 -2.91 22.85 -30.47
CA LYS A 33 -3.44 21.50 -30.66
C LYS A 33 -3.35 20.71 -29.36
N GLY A 34 -4.40 19.96 -29.02
CA GLY A 34 -4.44 19.10 -27.84
C GLY A 34 -3.23 18.18 -27.78
N VAL A 35 -2.40 18.36 -26.75
CA VAL A 35 -1.28 17.48 -26.45
C VAL A 35 -1.87 16.24 -25.77
N SER A 36 -1.89 15.13 -26.50
CA SER A 36 -2.14 13.80 -25.93
C SER A 36 -1.01 13.48 -24.96
N LEU A 37 -1.27 13.48 -23.65
CA LEU A 37 -0.33 13.02 -22.65
C LEU A 37 -0.27 11.50 -22.70
N ASP A 38 0.76 10.99 -23.37
CA ASP A 38 1.08 9.58 -23.42
C ASP A 38 1.49 9.08 -22.01
N THR A 39 0.70 8.18 -21.44
CA THR A 39 0.96 7.53 -20.14
C THR A 39 1.74 6.22 -20.29
N SER A 40 2.57 6.12 -21.34
CA SER A 40 3.50 5.00 -21.61
C SER A 40 4.67 4.85 -20.62
N HIS A 41 4.56 5.36 -19.40
CA HIS A 41 5.52 5.11 -18.32
C HIS A 41 5.09 3.97 -17.38
N LYS A 42 4.04 3.23 -17.72
CA LYS A 42 3.82 1.91 -17.12
C LYS A 42 5.02 1.03 -17.46
N PHE A 43 5.85 0.78 -16.47
CA PHE A 43 6.82 -0.30 -16.48
C PHE A 43 6.08 -1.61 -16.80
N VAL A 44 6.15 -2.04 -18.05
CA VAL A 44 5.88 -3.42 -18.43
C VAL A 44 7.14 -4.19 -18.06
N PRO A 45 7.10 -5.20 -17.19
CA PRO A 45 8.27 -6.05 -16.98
C PRO A 45 8.63 -6.63 -18.34
N LYS A 46 9.80 -6.25 -18.89
CA LYS A 46 10.39 -7.04 -19.98
C LYS A 46 10.39 -8.47 -19.46
N GLN A 47 9.78 -9.38 -20.21
CA GLN A 47 9.91 -10.81 -19.94
C GLN A 47 11.39 -11.06 -19.71
N ALA A 48 11.74 -11.37 -18.46
CA ALA A 48 13.10 -11.70 -18.13
C ALA A 48 13.43 -12.93 -18.97
N GLN A 49 14.25 -12.76 -19.99
CA GLN A 49 14.82 -13.88 -20.72
C GLN A 49 15.66 -14.64 -19.69
N ALA A 50 15.07 -15.70 -19.17
CA ALA A 50 15.70 -16.59 -18.23
C ALA A 50 16.89 -17.25 -18.94
N LYS A 51 18.09 -16.70 -18.75
CA LYS A 51 19.32 -17.45 -18.98
C LYS A 51 19.30 -18.60 -17.97
N LYS A 52 19.02 -19.82 -18.45
CA LYS A 52 19.12 -21.05 -17.65
C LYS A 52 20.51 -21.13 -17.02
N LYS A 53 20.59 -20.94 -15.70
CA LYS A 53 21.72 -21.42 -14.90
C LYS A 53 21.52 -22.91 -14.60
N PRO A 54 22.59 -23.71 -14.48
CA PRO A 54 22.47 -25.15 -14.27
C PRO A 54 21.86 -25.48 -12.90
N ASN A 55 20.70 -26.14 -12.96
CA ASN A 55 20.13 -27.14 -12.05
C ASN A 55 20.61 -27.14 -10.58
N GLU A 56 20.07 -26.23 -9.77
CA GLU A 56 19.92 -26.47 -8.34
C GLU A 56 18.51 -27.05 -8.13
N LYS A 57 18.40 -28.25 -7.55
CA LYS A 57 17.13 -28.95 -7.34
C LYS A 57 16.22 -28.11 -6.44
N ALA A 58 15.39 -27.27 -7.05
CA ALA A 58 14.32 -26.59 -6.36
C ALA A 58 13.36 -27.64 -5.81
N GLN A 59 13.38 -27.85 -4.50
CA GLN A 59 12.33 -28.60 -3.81
C GLN A 59 11.01 -27.87 -4.08
N THR A 60 10.21 -28.44 -4.98
CA THR A 60 8.85 -28.02 -5.28
C THR A 60 7.98 -28.35 -4.08
N VAL A 61 7.99 -27.48 -3.07
CA VAL A 61 6.95 -27.47 -2.05
C VAL A 61 5.64 -27.17 -2.77
N LYS A 62 4.78 -28.19 -2.90
CA LYS A 62 3.47 -28.09 -3.55
C LYS A 62 2.61 -27.14 -2.73
N ARG A 63 2.46 -25.89 -3.20
CA ARG A 63 1.64 -24.89 -2.50
C ARG A 63 0.18 -25.34 -2.49
N PRO A 64 -0.51 -25.21 -1.35
CA PRO A 64 -1.95 -25.46 -1.32
C PRO A 64 -2.66 -24.52 -2.29
N SER A 65 -3.73 -25.02 -2.91
CA SER A 65 -4.57 -24.19 -3.77
C SER A 65 -5.28 -23.11 -2.96
N VAL A 66 -5.66 -22.00 -3.59
CA VAL A 66 -6.46 -20.95 -2.94
C VAL A 66 -7.75 -21.55 -2.34
N GLN A 67 -8.33 -22.55 -3.01
CA GLN A 67 -9.52 -23.28 -2.54
C GLN A 67 -9.24 -24.10 -1.27
N GLU A 68 -8.08 -24.75 -1.17
CA GLU A 68 -7.67 -25.48 0.04
C GLU A 68 -7.39 -24.55 1.21
N LEU A 69 -6.75 -23.40 0.96
CA LEU A 69 -6.54 -22.37 1.99
C LEU A 69 -7.87 -21.79 2.46
N LYS A 70 -8.78 -21.50 1.54
CA LYS A 70 -10.15 -21.07 1.86
C LYS A 70 -10.88 -22.08 2.71
N ARG A 71 -10.81 -23.36 2.35
CA ARG A 71 -11.46 -24.41 3.13
C ARG A 71 -10.91 -24.46 4.55
N LYS A 72 -9.59 -24.42 4.72
CA LYS A 72 -8.97 -24.39 6.05
C LYS A 72 -9.37 -23.17 6.87
N VAL A 73 -9.36 -21.98 6.27
CA VAL A 73 -9.77 -20.74 6.94
C VAL A 73 -11.28 -20.75 7.23
N ALA A 74 -12.10 -21.18 6.28
CA ALA A 74 -13.55 -21.25 6.44
C ALA A 74 -13.97 -22.29 7.51
N GLU A 75 -13.30 -23.44 7.57
CA GLU A 75 -13.48 -24.46 8.61
C GLU A 75 -13.01 -23.93 9.97
N GLN A 76 -11.87 -23.23 10.02
CA GLN A 76 -11.34 -22.63 11.25
C GLN A 76 -12.25 -21.52 11.81
N TYR A 77 -12.92 -20.76 10.95
CA TYR A 77 -13.70 -19.57 11.32
C TYR A 77 -15.22 -19.68 11.02
N ASN A 78 -15.73 -20.88 10.73
CA ASN A 78 -17.14 -21.15 10.43
C ASN A 78 -17.79 -20.13 9.47
N VAL A 79 -17.12 -19.87 8.35
CA VAL A 79 -17.48 -18.80 7.42
C VAL A 79 -18.61 -19.23 6.49
N VAL A 80 -19.83 -18.73 6.72
CA VAL A 80 -20.97 -18.90 5.81
C VAL A 80 -20.91 -17.81 4.73
N ALA A 81 -21.10 -18.17 3.46
CA ALA A 81 -21.17 -17.21 2.36
C ALA A 81 -22.35 -16.24 2.59
N ALA A 82 -22.08 -14.94 2.73
CA ALA A 82 -23.12 -13.94 2.88
C ALA A 82 -23.72 -13.57 1.51
N GLU A 83 -25.04 -13.46 1.47
CA GLU A 83 -25.77 -12.89 0.35
C GLU A 83 -25.54 -11.37 0.30
N VAL A 84 -25.24 -10.85 -0.89
CA VAL A 84 -25.02 -9.43 -1.13
C VAL A 84 -26.34 -8.66 -0.93
N PRO A 85 -26.39 -7.64 -0.05
CA PRO A 85 -27.55 -6.74 0.00
C PRO A 85 -27.77 -6.09 -1.37
N THR A 86 -28.98 -6.25 -1.93
CA THR A 86 -29.36 -5.76 -3.27
C THR A 86 -29.07 -4.28 -3.45
N GLU A 87 -29.16 -3.51 -2.36
CA GLU A 87 -28.93 -2.08 -2.28
C GLU A 87 -27.48 -1.62 -2.51
N LEU A 88 -26.50 -2.53 -2.50
CA LEU A 88 -25.10 -2.27 -2.86
C LEU A 88 -24.80 -2.56 -4.34
N GLN A 89 -25.70 -3.25 -5.05
CA GLN A 89 -25.50 -3.59 -6.45
C GLN A 89 -25.46 -2.32 -7.31
N GLY A 90 -24.42 -2.20 -8.14
CA GLY A 90 -24.22 -1.04 -9.03
C GLY A 90 -23.64 0.22 -8.38
N LYS A 91 -23.45 0.26 -7.05
CA LYS A 91 -22.85 1.42 -6.34
C LYS A 91 -21.34 1.33 -6.17
N LEU A 92 -20.77 0.12 -6.20
CA LEU A 92 -19.34 -0.10 -6.06
C LEU A 92 -18.62 0.02 -7.40
N THR A 93 -17.58 0.86 -7.45
CA THR A 93 -16.72 1.04 -8.65
C THR A 93 -15.47 0.16 -8.62
N CYS A 94 -15.25 -0.60 -7.54
CA CYS A 94 -14.10 -1.47 -7.37
C CYS A 94 -14.24 -2.78 -8.17
N ARG A 95 -13.10 -3.39 -8.49
CA ARG A 95 -13.02 -4.68 -9.20
C ARG A 95 -13.18 -5.89 -8.30
N SER A 96 -12.90 -5.71 -7.00
CA SER A 96 -13.08 -6.69 -5.95
C SER A 96 -13.29 -5.99 -4.61
N ALA A 97 -14.05 -6.63 -3.72
CA ALA A 97 -14.25 -6.20 -2.33
C ALA A 97 -14.52 -7.42 -1.45
N TYR A 98 -14.13 -7.32 -0.18
CA TYR A 98 -14.32 -8.38 0.80
C TYR A 98 -14.52 -7.75 2.17
N VAL A 99 -15.58 -8.13 2.87
CA VAL A 99 -15.89 -7.68 4.22
C VAL A 99 -16.08 -8.90 5.10
N MET A 100 -15.38 -8.92 6.21
CA MET A 100 -15.46 -9.99 7.20
C MET A 100 -15.62 -9.40 8.60
N ASP A 101 -16.37 -10.10 9.44
CA ASP A 101 -16.33 -9.85 10.88
C ASP A 101 -14.97 -10.30 11.44
N ALA A 102 -14.23 -9.37 12.05
CA ALA A 102 -12.85 -9.64 12.48
C ALA A 102 -12.74 -10.63 13.65
N LYS A 103 -13.80 -10.81 14.46
CA LYS A 103 -13.79 -11.69 15.64
C LYS A 103 -14.15 -13.13 15.27
N THR A 104 -15.19 -13.28 14.47
CA THR A 104 -15.75 -14.56 14.08
C THR A 104 -15.17 -15.08 12.78
N GLY A 105 -14.64 -14.20 11.93
CA GLY A 105 -14.20 -14.50 10.57
C GLY A 105 -15.33 -14.65 9.56
N LYS A 106 -16.59 -14.52 9.98
CA LYS A 106 -17.77 -14.61 9.11
C LYS A 106 -17.67 -13.59 7.97
N VAL A 107 -17.82 -14.06 6.74
CA VAL A 107 -17.93 -13.20 5.56
C VAL A 107 -19.26 -12.49 5.62
N LEU A 108 -19.21 -11.17 5.51
CA LEU A 108 -20.38 -10.30 5.46
C LEU A 108 -20.66 -9.85 4.03
N TYR A 109 -19.63 -9.80 3.18
CA TYR A 109 -19.74 -9.41 1.79
C TYR A 109 -18.55 -9.93 0.97
N ASP A 110 -18.83 -10.45 -0.23
CA ASP A 110 -17.83 -10.82 -1.22
C ASP A 110 -18.24 -10.26 -2.59
N LEU A 111 -17.30 -9.56 -3.23
CA LEU A 111 -17.35 -9.22 -4.64
C LEU A 111 -16.03 -9.65 -5.26
N SER A 112 -16.03 -10.78 -5.97
CA SER A 112 -14.84 -11.30 -6.68
C SER A 112 -13.57 -11.30 -5.81
N ALA A 113 -13.68 -11.69 -4.53
CA ALA A 113 -12.57 -11.56 -3.57
C ALA A 113 -11.31 -12.34 -3.99
N ASP A 114 -11.47 -13.43 -4.74
CA ASP A 114 -10.35 -14.26 -5.24
C ASP A 114 -9.69 -13.76 -6.50
N ARG A 115 -10.24 -12.70 -7.10
CA ARG A 115 -9.71 -12.17 -8.34
C ARG A 115 -8.26 -11.72 -8.11
N PRO A 116 -7.28 -12.27 -8.85
CA PRO A 116 -5.90 -11.82 -8.73
C PRO A 116 -5.78 -10.33 -9.04
N GLY A 117 -5.06 -9.61 -8.20
CA GLY A 117 -4.88 -8.17 -8.30
C GLY A 117 -3.54 -7.71 -7.75
N GLN A 118 -3.08 -6.55 -8.20
CA GLN A 118 -1.91 -5.89 -7.62
C GLN A 118 -2.35 -5.20 -6.31
N PRO A 119 -1.78 -5.55 -5.15
CA PRO A 119 -2.18 -4.96 -3.87
C PRO A 119 -1.73 -3.50 -3.71
N ALA A 120 -0.80 -3.03 -4.55
CA ALA A 120 -0.08 -1.77 -4.32
C ALA A 120 0.45 -1.74 -2.87
N SER A 121 0.35 -0.60 -2.17
CA SER A 121 0.87 -0.46 -0.82
C SER A 121 0.15 -1.29 0.26
N THR A 122 -1.01 -1.90 0.00
CA THR A 122 -1.68 -2.74 1.03
C THR A 122 -0.86 -3.97 1.41
N ILE A 123 0.05 -4.43 0.54
CA ILE A 123 0.99 -5.51 0.84
C ILE A 123 1.92 -5.19 2.02
N LYS A 124 2.09 -3.90 2.36
CA LYS A 124 2.91 -3.46 3.50
C LYS A 124 2.32 -3.88 4.85
N VAL A 125 1.04 -4.26 4.91
CA VAL A 125 0.46 -4.90 6.10
C VAL A 125 1.20 -6.22 6.41
N LEU A 126 1.53 -7.02 5.39
CA LEU A 126 2.31 -8.24 5.58
C LEU A 126 3.75 -7.93 5.99
N THR A 127 4.36 -6.91 5.40
CA THR A 127 5.69 -6.43 5.82
C THR A 127 5.70 -6.03 7.31
N GLY A 128 4.72 -5.24 7.74
CA GLY A 128 4.57 -4.81 9.12
C GLY A 128 4.32 -5.99 10.06
N LEU A 129 3.44 -6.92 9.69
CA LEU A 129 3.16 -8.13 10.47
C LEU A 129 4.43 -8.94 10.71
N ILE A 130 5.17 -9.26 9.65
CA ILE A 130 6.42 -10.03 9.77
C ILE A 130 7.44 -9.28 10.65
N ALA A 131 7.55 -7.96 10.50
CA ALA A 131 8.44 -7.15 11.32
C ALA A 131 8.04 -7.17 12.81
N ILE A 132 6.76 -7.00 13.13
CA ILE A 132 6.24 -7.05 14.50
C ILE A 132 6.48 -8.42 15.13
N GLU A 133 6.30 -9.51 14.38
CA GLU A 133 6.57 -10.86 14.88
C GLU A 133 8.06 -11.15 15.06
N SER A 134 8.93 -10.46 14.32
CA SER A 134 10.37 -10.74 14.30
C SER A 134 11.17 -9.90 15.29
N PHE A 135 10.72 -8.68 15.59
CA PHE A 135 11.41 -7.77 16.50
C PHE A 135 10.79 -7.81 17.89
N THR A 136 11.64 -7.84 18.91
CA THR A 136 11.24 -8.06 20.32
C THR A 136 11.51 -6.86 21.22
N GLY A 137 12.09 -5.78 20.70
CA GLY A 137 12.36 -4.57 21.48
C GLY A 137 12.91 -3.42 20.64
N ASN A 138 14.09 -2.93 21.04
CA ASN A 138 14.70 -1.70 20.52
C ASN A 138 15.72 -1.96 19.39
N GLU A 139 15.46 -2.96 18.55
CA GLU A 139 16.38 -3.31 17.47
C GLU A 139 16.62 -2.13 16.53
N MET A 140 17.89 -1.86 16.25
CA MET A 140 18.30 -0.82 15.31
C MET A 140 18.44 -1.39 13.90
N VAL A 141 17.84 -0.70 12.94
CA VAL A 141 17.83 -1.02 11.52
C VAL A 141 18.70 0.00 10.79
N ARG A 142 19.79 -0.45 10.19
CA ARG A 142 20.69 0.39 9.40
C ARG A 142 20.14 0.56 7.99
N THR A 143 20.01 1.80 7.54
CA THR A 143 19.52 2.11 6.20
C THR A 143 20.62 1.91 5.15
N SER A 144 20.39 1.04 4.17
CA SER A 144 21.29 0.87 3.03
C SER A 144 21.18 2.02 2.02
N ALA A 145 22.12 2.06 1.06
CA ALA A 145 21.99 2.97 -0.08
C ALA A 145 20.75 2.65 -0.93
N TYR A 146 20.40 1.37 -1.04
CA TYR A 146 19.27 0.90 -1.83
C TYR A 146 17.95 1.34 -1.20
N ALA A 147 17.77 1.11 0.10
CA ALA A 147 16.61 1.54 0.86
C ALA A 147 16.41 3.06 0.79
N ALA A 148 17.45 3.86 1.04
CA ALA A 148 17.38 5.32 0.98
C ALA A 148 16.96 5.84 -0.42
N ASN A 149 17.33 5.11 -1.48
CA ASN A 149 17.04 5.46 -2.86
C ASN A 149 15.68 4.94 -3.36
N MET A 150 14.84 4.38 -2.49
CA MET A 150 13.50 3.95 -2.89
C MET A 150 12.68 5.08 -3.52
N PRO A 151 11.78 4.79 -4.47
CA PRO A 151 10.86 5.78 -5.04
C PRO A 151 9.90 6.37 -4.00
N ALA A 152 9.24 7.47 -4.38
CA ALA A 152 8.34 8.22 -3.52
C ALA A 152 7.16 7.42 -2.95
N SER A 153 6.57 8.00 -1.90
CA SER A 153 6.02 7.40 -0.68
C SER A 153 7.15 6.84 0.22
N LYS A 154 7.89 7.75 0.87
CA LYS A 154 9.05 7.43 1.72
C LYS A 154 9.28 8.51 2.78
N ILE A 155 10.03 8.22 3.83
CA ILE A 155 10.34 9.17 4.93
C ILE A 155 11.75 9.76 4.85
N TYR A 156 12.43 9.55 3.73
CA TYR A 156 13.75 10.10 3.42
C TYR A 156 14.83 9.64 4.41
N LEU A 157 14.84 8.33 4.70
CA LEU A 157 15.87 7.72 5.54
C LEU A 157 17.27 8.06 5.01
N ARG A 158 18.16 8.46 5.92
CA ARG A 158 19.54 8.78 5.56
C ARG A 158 20.37 7.50 5.42
N LYS A 159 21.06 7.33 4.29
CA LYS A 159 22.00 6.21 4.07
C LYS A 159 23.00 6.11 5.23
N GLY A 160 23.15 4.89 5.77
CA GLY A 160 24.08 4.58 6.85
C GLY A 160 23.62 5.00 8.25
N ALA A 161 22.56 5.79 8.37
CA ALA A 161 21.91 6.03 9.66
C ALA A 161 21.19 4.77 10.13
N SER A 162 20.97 4.66 11.43
CA SER A 162 20.18 3.57 12.02
C SER A 162 18.99 4.16 12.76
N TYR A 163 17.85 3.49 12.64
CA TYR A 163 16.57 3.88 13.23
C TYR A 163 16.00 2.71 14.02
N GLN A 164 15.15 2.99 15.02
CA GLN A 164 14.48 1.92 15.74
C GLN A 164 13.53 1.17 14.81
N ALA A 165 13.46 -0.16 14.94
CA ALA A 165 12.56 -0.99 14.16
C ALA A 165 11.09 -0.55 14.35
N SER A 166 10.71 -0.18 15.58
CA SER A 166 9.38 0.37 15.92
C SER A 166 9.02 1.61 15.09
N ASP A 167 9.93 2.58 14.97
CA ASP A 167 9.73 3.79 14.16
C ASP A 167 9.57 3.45 12.67
N LEU A 168 10.37 2.51 12.17
CA LEU A 168 10.26 2.07 10.78
C LEU A 168 8.95 1.32 10.52
N ILE A 169 8.50 0.47 11.44
CA ILE A 169 7.19 -0.21 11.35
C ILE A 169 6.07 0.84 11.29
N ASN A 170 6.12 1.86 12.16
CA ASN A 170 5.17 2.97 12.13
C ASN A 170 5.22 3.71 10.78
N ALA A 171 6.41 4.00 10.26
CA ALA A 171 6.56 4.65 8.96
C ALA A 171 5.98 3.81 7.81
N VAL A 172 6.14 2.49 7.86
CA VAL A 172 5.55 1.56 6.88
C VAL A 172 4.03 1.58 6.95
N LEU A 173 3.44 1.51 8.14
CA LEU A 173 1.98 1.36 8.31
C LEU A 173 1.22 2.69 8.23
N LEU A 174 1.82 3.81 8.67
CA LEU A 174 1.18 5.13 8.68
C LEU A 174 1.46 5.93 7.41
N ALA A 175 2.70 5.90 6.92
CA ALA A 175 3.14 6.71 5.78
C ALA A 175 3.36 5.88 4.49
N SER A 176 3.12 4.56 4.53
CA SER A 176 3.38 3.66 3.41
C SER A 176 4.84 3.75 2.92
N ALA A 177 5.78 4.03 3.82
CA ALA A 177 7.14 4.38 3.48
C ALA A 177 7.92 3.21 2.83
N ASN A 178 8.32 3.39 1.58
CA ASN A 178 9.05 2.39 0.79
C ASN A 178 10.48 2.19 1.31
N ASP A 179 11.16 3.27 1.68
CA ASP A 179 12.52 3.22 2.24
C ASP A 179 12.56 2.44 3.55
N ALA A 180 11.61 2.69 4.46
CA ALA A 180 11.46 1.92 5.69
C ALA A 180 11.11 0.45 5.41
N SER A 181 10.23 0.19 4.43
CA SER A 181 9.86 -1.18 4.04
C SER A 181 11.08 -1.99 3.59
N VAL A 182 11.91 -1.40 2.73
CA VAL A 182 13.13 -2.07 2.23
C VAL A 182 14.19 -2.20 3.31
N ALA A 183 14.37 -1.18 4.17
CA ALA A 183 15.32 -1.27 5.28
C ALA A 183 14.96 -2.41 6.25
N LEU A 184 13.68 -2.57 6.58
CA LEU A 184 13.19 -3.71 7.39
C LEU A 184 13.40 -5.04 6.67
N ALA A 185 13.06 -5.12 5.39
CA ALA A 185 13.23 -6.32 4.58
C ALA A 185 14.71 -6.78 4.51
N GLU A 186 15.63 -5.84 4.31
CA GLU A 186 17.07 -6.09 4.29
C GLU A 186 17.58 -6.55 5.66
N LYS A 187 17.10 -5.96 6.76
CA LYS A 187 17.47 -6.40 8.11
C LYS A 187 17.00 -7.82 8.41
N LEU A 188 15.78 -8.17 7.98
CA LEU A 188 15.14 -9.45 8.32
C LEU A 188 15.59 -10.61 7.43
N ALA A 189 15.90 -10.35 6.16
CA ALA A 189 16.19 -11.41 5.18
C ALA A 189 17.48 -11.19 4.37
N GLY A 190 18.25 -10.15 4.69
CA GLY A 190 19.49 -9.78 4.00
C GLY A 190 19.29 -9.05 2.66
N SER A 191 18.11 -9.15 2.04
CA SER A 191 17.75 -8.39 0.83
C SER A 191 16.24 -8.33 0.65
N GLU A 192 15.75 -7.33 -0.10
CA GLU A 192 14.34 -7.23 -0.47
C GLU A 192 13.84 -8.48 -1.22
N GLN A 193 14.64 -9.05 -2.12
CA GLN A 193 14.27 -10.26 -2.86
C GLN A 193 14.16 -11.50 -1.95
N ALA A 194 15.05 -11.64 -0.98
CA ALA A 194 14.97 -12.71 0.01
C ALA A 194 13.73 -12.53 0.91
N PHE A 195 13.43 -11.29 1.27
CA PHE A 195 12.23 -10.96 2.03
C PHE A 195 10.96 -11.28 1.25
N ALA A 196 10.89 -10.95 -0.05
CA ALA A 196 9.75 -11.32 -0.90
C ALA A 196 9.55 -12.85 -0.97
N ARG A 197 10.64 -13.63 -1.02
CA ARG A 197 10.55 -15.10 -0.92
C ARG A 197 10.04 -15.56 0.44
N LEU A 198 10.43 -14.89 1.53
CA LEU A 198 9.93 -15.15 2.88
C LEU A 198 8.43 -14.83 2.99
N MET A 199 7.99 -13.69 2.45
CA MET A 199 6.57 -13.30 2.39
C MET A 199 5.71 -14.33 1.65
N THR A 200 6.27 -15.01 0.65
CA THR A 200 5.53 -16.05 -0.10
C THR A 200 5.57 -17.44 0.56
N LYS A 201 6.31 -17.60 1.66
CA LYS A 201 6.37 -18.83 2.46
C LYS A 201 5.52 -18.76 3.74
N LYS A 202 5.27 -17.55 4.24
CA LYS A 202 4.25 -17.28 5.26
C LYS A 202 2.88 -17.61 4.69
#